data_AF-A0A954EIZ4-F1
#
_entry.id   AF-A0A954EIZ4-F1
#
_cell.length_a   1.000
_cell.length_b   1.000
_cell.length_c   1.000
_cell.angle_alpha   90.00
_cell.angle_beta   90.00
_cell.angle_gamma   90.00
#
_symmetry.space_group_name_H-M   'P 1'
#
loop_
_entity.id
_entity.type
_entity.pdbx_description
1 polymer ?
#
loop_
_entity_poly.entity_id
_entity_poly.type
_entity_poly.pdbx_seq_one_letter_code
_entity_poly.pdbx_strand_id
1 'polypeptide(L)'
;MSLSSESDILETSDQAMLLRVRLLSRIACGMLLAQCVASWPLWLGTQVFPQVPVLAFLQSVPPAFDLVLTSCLALAGLATLISSFAGQPSASRIFRYSWGAVMLFLLLLMLLNQHRIQAWAWQGILIALCFQLRSPGQTLTLLRWLTISIYFYSAVSKCDASFLQTHGQVLLDGFLNVAGGQKLDSPWLRSILIAGFPLGELLVSLLLAIPGTRRWGCLMSLVLHLMLITVLGPLGLNHHPPVLIWNLFFLLQNPV
;
A
#
# COMPACT_ATOMS: atom_id res chain seq x y z
N MET A 1 44.74 7.72 14.82
CA MET A 1 43.62 7.36 15.71
C MET A 1 42.25 7.79 15.14
N SER A 2 42.12 8.17 13.86
CA SER A 2 40.86 8.70 13.27
C SER A 2 40.22 7.82 12.19
N LEU A 3 40.87 6.72 11.76
CA LEU A 3 40.34 5.85 10.69
C LEU A 3 39.38 4.77 11.22
N SER A 4 39.55 4.33 12.47
CA SER A 4 38.66 3.32 13.07
C SER A 4 37.28 3.89 13.40
N SER A 5 37.16 5.19 13.70
CA SER A 5 35.85 5.79 14.01
C SER A 5 34.98 5.96 12.76
N GLU A 6 35.60 6.20 11.59
CA GLU A 6 34.85 6.42 10.34
C GLU A 6 34.33 5.10 9.75
N SER A 7 35.11 4.02 9.84
CA SER A 7 34.65 2.68 9.45
C SER A 7 33.46 2.20 10.28
N ASP A 8 33.50 2.42 11.60
CA ASP A 8 32.44 2.00 12.52
C ASP A 8 31.13 2.79 12.27
N ILE A 9 31.23 4.09 11.96
CA ILE A 9 30.07 4.92 11.63
C ILE A 9 29.40 4.49 10.32
N LEU A 10 30.19 4.15 9.29
CA LEU A 10 29.65 3.68 8.01
C LEU A 10 28.97 2.31 8.15
N GLU A 11 29.58 1.39 8.88
CA GLU A 11 29.03 0.05 9.11
C GLU A 11 27.70 0.09 9.87
N THR A 12 27.59 0.96 10.89
CA THR A 12 26.33 1.13 11.64
C THR A 12 25.20 1.73 10.80
N SER A 13 25.51 2.67 9.90
CA SER A 13 24.54 3.26 8.97
C SER A 13 23.97 2.21 8.00
N ASP A 14 24.83 1.39 7.40
CA ASP A 14 24.42 0.36 6.45
C ASP A 14 23.59 -0.73 7.11
N GLN A 15 23.96 -1.15 8.32
CA GLN A 15 23.17 -2.10 9.10
C GLN A 15 21.77 -1.54 9.42
N ALA A 16 21.66 -0.27 9.81
CA ALA A 16 20.38 0.36 10.08
C ALA A 16 19.48 0.41 8.82
N MET A 17 20.04 0.72 7.65
CA MET A 17 19.28 0.69 6.39
C MET A 17 18.81 -0.72 6.04
N LEU A 18 19.66 -1.74 6.20
CA LEU A 18 19.29 -3.12 5.96
C LEU A 18 18.14 -3.58 6.85
N LEU A 19 18.16 -3.22 8.14
CA LEU A 19 17.07 -3.55 9.07
C LEU A 19 15.75 -2.92 8.64
N ARG A 20 15.75 -1.66 8.19
CA ARG A 20 14.56 -0.98 7.66
C ARG A 20 14.01 -1.66 6.40
N VAL A 21 14.88 -2.03 5.46
CA VAL A 21 14.49 -2.76 4.24
C VAL A 21 13.85 -4.11 4.59
N ARG A 22 14.39 -4.84 5.57
CA ARG A 22 13.78 -6.10 6.06
C ARG A 22 12.40 -5.85 6.67
N LEU A 23 12.29 -4.85 7.55
CA LEU A 23 11.03 -4.52 8.20
C LEU A 23 9.96 -4.12 7.17
N LEU A 24 10.30 -3.24 6.24
CA LEU A 24 9.41 -2.84 5.14
C LEU A 24 9.01 -4.02 4.27
N SER A 25 9.94 -4.93 3.96
CA SER A 25 9.62 -6.14 3.20
C SER A 25 8.63 -7.04 3.94
N ARG A 26 8.76 -7.18 5.26
CA ARG A 26 7.85 -7.98 6.08
C ARG A 26 6.46 -7.35 6.16
N ILE A 27 6.41 -6.03 6.40
CA ILE A 27 5.16 -5.27 6.42
C ILE A 27 4.46 -5.39 5.07
N ALA A 28 5.17 -5.13 3.97
CA ALA A 28 4.61 -5.18 2.62
C ALA A 28 4.13 -6.58 2.24
N CYS A 29 4.95 -7.62 2.44
CA CYS A 29 4.55 -8.98 2.10
C CYS A 29 3.45 -9.50 3.02
N GLY A 30 3.52 -9.24 4.31
CA GLY A 30 2.50 -9.64 5.28
C GLY A 30 1.15 -9.00 4.95
N MET A 31 1.15 -7.70 4.65
CA MET A 31 -0.07 -6.99 4.25
C MET A 31 -0.59 -7.46 2.89
N LEU A 32 0.27 -7.72 1.90
CA LEU A 32 -0.15 -8.29 0.61
C LEU A 32 -0.88 -9.63 0.79
N LEU A 33 -0.31 -10.54 1.59
CA LEU A 33 -0.94 -11.84 1.87
C LEU A 33 -2.25 -11.67 2.63
N ALA A 34 -2.29 -10.79 3.64
CA ALA A 34 -3.51 -10.47 4.38
C ALA A 34 -4.60 -9.92 3.46
N GLN A 35 -4.24 -9.06 2.50
CA GLN A 35 -5.15 -8.53 1.49
C GLN A 35 -5.71 -9.63 0.58
N CYS A 36 -4.84 -10.54 0.12
CA CYS A 36 -5.27 -11.69 -0.68
C CYS A 36 -6.23 -12.59 0.09
N VAL A 37 -5.98 -12.85 1.38
CA VAL A 37 -6.89 -13.63 2.24
C VAL A 37 -8.21 -12.90 2.47
N ALA A 38 -8.18 -11.61 2.79
CA ALA A 38 -9.38 -10.80 3.01
C ALA A 38 -10.26 -10.64 1.77
N SER A 39 -9.67 -10.84 0.59
CA SER A 39 -10.36 -10.81 -0.71
C SER A 39 -10.27 -12.15 -1.45
N TRP A 40 -10.13 -13.27 -0.73
CA TRP A 40 -9.85 -14.60 -1.31
C TRP A 40 -10.75 -15.01 -2.48
N PRO A 41 -12.07 -14.69 -2.53
CA PRO A 41 -12.88 -15.14 -3.64
C PRO A 41 -12.46 -14.48 -4.97
N LEU A 42 -11.89 -13.27 -4.90
CA LEU A 42 -11.32 -12.56 -6.07
C LEU A 42 -10.10 -13.30 -6.65
N TRP A 43 -9.29 -13.92 -5.79
CA TRP A 43 -8.05 -14.60 -6.17
C TRP A 43 -8.28 -16.03 -6.62
N LEU A 44 -9.17 -16.75 -5.94
CA LEU A 44 -9.51 -18.14 -6.30
C LEU A 44 -10.51 -18.25 -7.46
N GLY A 45 -11.04 -17.13 -7.94
CA GLY A 45 -11.98 -17.13 -9.06
C GLY A 45 -13.37 -17.67 -8.70
N THR A 46 -13.73 -17.69 -7.42
CA THR A 46 -15.01 -18.21 -6.92
C THR A 46 -16.13 -17.16 -6.88
N GLN A 47 -15.92 -16.01 -7.53
CA GLN A 47 -16.91 -14.94 -7.63
C GLN A 47 -18.09 -15.37 -8.52
N VAL A 48 -19.29 -14.90 -8.16
CA VAL A 48 -20.50 -15.05 -9.00
C VAL A 48 -20.43 -14.16 -10.25
N PHE A 49 -19.65 -13.08 -10.18
CA PHE A 49 -19.46 -12.14 -11.30
C PHE A 49 -18.49 -12.72 -12.35
N PRO A 50 -18.76 -12.52 -13.66
CA PRO A 50 -17.90 -13.05 -14.73
C PRO A 50 -16.47 -12.54 -14.62
N GLN A 51 -15.51 -13.44 -14.83
CA GLN A 51 -14.12 -13.06 -15.00
C GLN A 51 -13.97 -12.35 -16.36
N VAL A 52 -13.39 -11.15 -16.33
CA VAL A 52 -13.12 -10.39 -17.55
C VAL A 52 -11.60 -10.27 -17.68
N PRO A 53 -10.94 -11.08 -18.51
CA PRO A 53 -9.51 -10.98 -18.70
C PRO A 53 -9.16 -9.65 -19.38
N VAL A 54 -7.94 -9.17 -19.11
CA VAL A 54 -7.41 -7.93 -19.70
C VAL A 54 -7.17 -8.09 -21.20
N LEU A 55 -6.83 -9.31 -21.64
CA LEU A 55 -6.55 -9.64 -23.04
C LEU A 55 -7.52 -10.70 -23.53
N ALA A 56 -8.10 -10.50 -24.72
CA ALA A 56 -9.16 -11.36 -25.26
C ALA A 56 -8.74 -12.84 -25.40
N PHE A 57 -7.48 -13.12 -25.76
CA PHE A 57 -7.00 -14.50 -25.91
C PHE A 57 -6.91 -15.28 -24.59
N LEU A 58 -7.03 -14.60 -23.43
CA LEU A 58 -7.04 -15.26 -22.12
C LEU A 58 -8.43 -15.75 -21.71
N GLN A 59 -9.49 -15.46 -22.48
CA GLN A 59 -10.86 -15.91 -22.18
C GLN A 59 -11.02 -17.44 -22.14
N SER A 60 -10.17 -18.17 -22.87
CA SER A 60 -10.19 -19.63 -22.90
C SER A 60 -9.36 -20.28 -21.78
N VAL A 61 -8.71 -19.49 -20.92
CA VAL A 61 -7.89 -20.04 -19.83
C VAL A 61 -8.80 -20.71 -18.79
N PRO A 62 -8.56 -21.99 -18.44
CA PRO A 62 -9.39 -22.68 -17.44
C PRO A 62 -9.30 -22.03 -16.04
N PRO A 63 -10.40 -21.98 -15.26
CA PRO A 63 -10.39 -21.42 -13.90
C PRO A 63 -9.38 -22.08 -12.94
N ALA A 64 -8.97 -23.32 -13.21
CA ALA A 64 -7.94 -24.00 -12.42
C ALA A 64 -6.61 -23.23 -12.37
N PHE A 65 -6.31 -22.41 -13.38
CA PHE A 65 -5.12 -21.55 -13.39
C PHE A 65 -5.15 -20.50 -12.27
N ASP A 66 -6.32 -20.02 -11.85
CA ASP A 66 -6.43 -19.06 -10.75
C ASP A 66 -5.92 -19.67 -9.45
N LEU A 67 -6.30 -20.92 -9.16
CA LEU A 67 -5.85 -21.65 -7.98
C LEU A 67 -4.35 -21.90 -8.02
N VAL A 68 -3.81 -22.32 -9.17
CA VAL A 68 -2.37 -22.57 -9.35
C VAL A 68 -1.59 -21.28 -9.14
N LEU A 69 -1.95 -20.20 -9.83
CA LEU A 69 -1.24 -18.92 -9.74
C LEU A 69 -1.36 -18.29 -8.34
N THR A 70 -2.52 -18.40 -7.70
CA THR A 70 -2.71 -17.92 -6.32
C THR A 70 -1.86 -18.73 -5.33
N SER A 71 -1.76 -20.04 -5.52
CA SER A 71 -0.89 -20.90 -4.70
C SER A 71 0.59 -20.55 -4.92
N CYS A 72 1.00 -20.31 -6.17
CA CYS A 72 2.35 -19.85 -6.48
C CYS A 72 2.66 -18.47 -5.87
N LEU A 73 1.70 -17.54 -5.91
CA LEU A 73 1.82 -16.23 -5.24
C LEU A 73 1.98 -16.39 -3.73
N ALA A 74 1.18 -17.25 -3.10
CA ALA A 74 1.28 -17.51 -1.65
C ALA A 74 2.63 -18.11 -1.26
N LEU A 75 3.13 -19.09 -2.03
CA LEU A 75 4.45 -19.68 -1.83
C LEU A 75 5.59 -18.67 -2.04
N ALA A 76 5.49 -17.82 -3.06
CA ALA A 76 6.45 -16.74 -3.30
C ALA A 76 6.45 -15.71 -2.15
N GLY A 77 5.27 -15.36 -1.63
CA GLY A 77 5.11 -14.51 -0.46
C GLY A 77 5.72 -15.14 0.80
N LEU A 78 5.48 -16.42 1.04
CA LEU A 78 6.09 -17.15 2.17
C LEU A 78 7.62 -17.20 2.05
N ALA A 79 8.15 -17.51 0.86
CA ALA A 79 9.59 -17.47 0.61
C ALA A 79 10.17 -16.07 0.83
N THR A 80 9.45 -15.01 0.44
CA THR A 80 9.80 -13.62 0.72
C THR A 80 9.89 -13.36 2.22
N LEU A 81 8.86 -13.73 2.99
CA LEU A 81 8.84 -13.57 4.45
C LEU A 81 10.03 -14.30 5.10
N ILE A 82 10.23 -15.57 4.79
CA ILE A 82 11.33 -16.38 5.34
C ILE A 82 12.69 -15.76 4.99
N SER A 83 12.90 -15.41 3.71
CA SER A 83 14.16 -14.82 3.26
C SER A 83 14.43 -13.44 3.86
N SER A 84 13.40 -12.71 4.32
CA SER A 84 13.56 -11.44 5.04
C SER A 84 14.11 -11.60 6.46
N PHE A 85 14.03 -12.81 7.04
CA PHE A 85 14.66 -13.14 8.33
C PHE A 85 16.09 -13.66 8.14
N ALA A 86 16.39 -14.29 7.00
CA ALA A 86 17.75 -14.70 6.64
C ALA A 86 18.63 -13.47 6.34
N GLY A 87 19.95 -13.60 6.57
CA GLY A 87 21.02 -12.58 6.54
C GLY A 87 20.86 -11.37 5.60
N GLN A 88 21.87 -10.99 4.81
CA GLN A 88 21.81 -9.75 4.04
C GLN A 88 20.78 -9.86 2.87
N PRO A 89 19.60 -9.22 2.93
CA PRO A 89 18.52 -9.49 1.97
C PRO A 89 18.83 -8.96 0.57
N SER A 90 19.50 -7.81 0.49
CA SER A 90 19.91 -7.19 -0.77
C SER A 90 20.92 -8.02 -1.56
N ALA A 91 21.74 -8.82 -0.86
CA ALA A 91 22.67 -9.79 -1.45
C ALA A 91 22.01 -11.16 -1.71
N SER A 92 20.95 -11.49 -0.99
CA SER A 92 20.24 -12.77 -1.11
C SER A 92 19.54 -12.89 -2.46
N ARG A 93 20.02 -13.82 -3.29
CA ARG A 93 19.34 -14.17 -4.56
C ARG A 93 17.91 -14.63 -4.31
N ILE A 94 17.69 -15.38 -3.23
CA ILE A 94 16.37 -15.91 -2.84
C ILE A 94 15.40 -14.77 -2.60
N PHE A 95 15.80 -13.74 -1.84
CA PHE A 95 14.96 -12.57 -1.53
C PHE A 95 14.51 -11.82 -2.79
N ARG A 96 15.43 -11.61 -3.75
CA ARG A 96 15.09 -10.92 -5.00
C ARG A 96 14.21 -11.78 -5.90
N TYR A 97 14.53 -13.06 -6.06
CA TYR A 97 13.74 -13.96 -6.88
C TYR A 97 12.35 -14.20 -6.30
N SER A 98 12.19 -14.24 -4.97
CA SER A 98 10.87 -14.37 -4.36
C SER A 98 10.00 -13.12 -4.58
N TRP A 99 10.56 -11.91 -4.41
CA TRP A 99 9.84 -10.68 -4.80
C TRP A 99 9.55 -10.61 -6.31
N GLY A 100 10.47 -11.08 -7.16
CA GLY A 100 10.26 -11.16 -8.60
C GLY A 100 9.13 -12.12 -8.97
N ALA A 101 9.04 -13.25 -8.26
CA ALA A 101 7.95 -14.20 -8.39
C ALA A 101 6.62 -13.62 -7.90
N VAL A 102 6.60 -12.90 -6.77
CA VAL A 102 5.41 -12.16 -6.29
C VAL A 102 4.90 -11.21 -7.37
N MET A 103 5.80 -10.40 -7.95
CA MET A 103 5.48 -9.47 -9.03
C MET A 103 4.88 -10.19 -10.25
N LEU A 104 5.53 -11.27 -10.71
CA LEU A 104 5.10 -12.04 -11.86
C LEU A 104 3.72 -12.67 -11.65
N PHE A 105 3.50 -13.38 -10.55
CA PHE A 105 2.23 -14.07 -10.32
C PHE A 105 1.09 -13.09 -10.08
N LEU A 106 1.35 -11.95 -9.43
CA LEU A 106 0.34 -10.91 -9.25
C LEU A 106 -0.07 -10.28 -10.60
N LEU A 107 0.89 -10.01 -11.49
CA LEU A 107 0.62 -9.56 -12.87
C LEU A 107 -0.19 -10.59 -13.66
N LEU A 108 0.22 -11.85 -13.65
CA LEU A 108 -0.51 -12.92 -14.36
C LEU A 108 -1.95 -13.04 -13.86
N LEU A 109 -2.16 -13.01 -12.55
CA LEU A 109 -3.50 -13.03 -11.95
C LEU A 109 -4.33 -11.83 -12.40
N MET A 110 -3.76 -10.61 -12.45
CA MET A 110 -4.45 -9.43 -12.97
C MET A 110 -4.82 -9.54 -14.44
N LEU A 111 -3.96 -10.14 -15.27
CA LEU A 111 -4.24 -10.34 -16.68
C LEU A 111 -5.41 -11.30 -16.92
N LEU A 112 -5.57 -12.33 -16.07
CA LEU A 112 -6.70 -13.26 -16.15
C LEU A 112 -8.03 -12.64 -15.72
N ASN A 113 -8.01 -11.60 -14.87
CA ASN A 113 -9.23 -10.95 -14.42
C ASN A 113 -8.97 -9.49 -14.01
N GLN A 114 -9.45 -8.53 -14.80
CA GLN A 114 -9.25 -7.10 -14.58
C GLN A 114 -9.76 -6.60 -13.22
N HIS A 115 -10.73 -7.30 -12.59
CA HIS A 115 -11.22 -6.94 -11.26
C HIS A 115 -10.15 -7.07 -10.16
N ARG A 116 -9.05 -7.78 -10.43
CA ARG A 116 -7.88 -7.89 -9.54
C ARG A 116 -6.97 -6.67 -9.62
N ILE A 117 -7.18 -5.74 -10.55
CA ILE A 117 -6.47 -4.47 -10.65
C ILE A 117 -6.99 -3.53 -9.54
N GLN A 118 -6.66 -3.90 -8.31
CA GLN A 118 -6.92 -3.13 -7.11
C GLN A 118 -5.71 -2.25 -6.81
N ALA A 119 -5.94 -1.06 -6.23
CA ALA A 119 -4.87 -0.10 -5.94
C ALA A 119 -3.72 -0.71 -5.11
N TRP A 120 -4.06 -1.49 -4.08
CA TRP A 120 -3.08 -2.16 -3.21
C TRP A 120 -2.30 -3.27 -3.93
N ALA A 121 -2.93 -3.96 -4.87
CA ALA A 121 -2.28 -5.03 -5.63
C ALA A 121 -1.30 -4.42 -6.65
N TRP A 122 -1.69 -3.32 -7.30
CA TRP A 122 -0.79 -2.55 -8.17
C TRP A 122 0.39 -1.98 -7.39
N GLN A 123 0.14 -1.43 -6.20
CA GLN A 123 1.20 -1.00 -5.29
C GLN A 123 2.14 -2.16 -4.92
N GLY A 124 1.60 -3.36 -4.68
CA GLY A 124 2.40 -4.56 -4.42
C GLY A 124 3.40 -4.88 -5.54
N ILE A 125 3.00 -4.73 -6.79
CA ILE A 125 3.88 -4.88 -7.97
C ILE A 125 5.01 -3.84 -7.94
N LEU A 126 4.68 -2.57 -7.69
CA LEU A 126 5.67 -1.49 -7.65
C LEU A 126 6.66 -1.63 -6.48
N ILE A 127 6.18 -2.09 -5.32
CA ILE A 127 7.01 -2.42 -4.17
C ILE A 127 7.96 -3.58 -4.51
N ALA A 128 7.44 -4.65 -5.12
CA ALA A 128 8.24 -5.80 -5.54
C ALA A 128 9.35 -5.40 -6.52
N LEU A 129 9.07 -4.46 -7.42
CA LEU A 129 10.05 -3.86 -8.33
C LEU A 129 11.14 -3.09 -7.56
N CYS A 130 10.78 -2.29 -6.55
CA CYS A 130 11.75 -1.57 -5.71
C CYS A 130 12.71 -2.53 -4.97
N PHE A 131 12.23 -3.71 -4.57
CA PHE A 131 13.04 -4.74 -3.92
C PHE A 131 13.94 -5.54 -4.89
N GLN A 132 13.83 -5.34 -6.20
CA GLN A 132 14.79 -5.89 -7.17
C GLN A 132 16.14 -5.17 -7.15
N LEU A 133 16.21 -3.97 -6.57
CA LEU A 133 17.45 -3.20 -6.46
C LEU A 133 18.43 -3.84 -5.49
N ARG A 134 19.73 -3.66 -5.77
CA ARG A 134 20.81 -4.20 -4.92
C ARG A 134 21.20 -3.28 -3.76
N SER A 135 20.89 -1.99 -3.85
CA SER A 135 21.25 -1.00 -2.82
C SER A 135 20.08 -0.76 -1.86
N PRO A 136 20.25 -1.00 -0.55
CA PRO A 136 19.24 -0.69 0.47
C PRO A 136 18.81 0.79 0.42
N GLY A 137 19.75 1.71 0.27
CA GLY A 137 19.47 3.14 0.19
C GLY A 137 18.62 3.53 -1.01
N GLN A 138 18.86 2.91 -2.18
CA GLN A 138 18.03 3.12 -3.36
C GLN A 138 16.62 2.55 -3.18
N THR A 139 16.50 1.32 -2.65
CA THR A 139 15.19 0.73 -2.33
C THR A 139 14.38 1.62 -1.40
N LEU A 140 14.96 2.09 -0.29
CA LEU A 140 14.28 2.99 0.66
C LEU A 140 13.88 4.32 -0.01
N THR A 141 14.73 4.85 -0.88
CA THR A 141 14.44 6.10 -1.60
C THR A 141 13.29 5.93 -2.57
N LEU A 142 13.25 4.84 -3.35
CA LEU A 142 12.15 4.56 -4.27
C LEU A 142 10.84 4.26 -3.55
N LEU A 143 10.87 3.48 -2.47
CA LEU A 143 9.67 3.20 -1.66
C LEU A 143 9.09 4.51 -1.08
N ARG A 144 9.96 5.42 -0.63
CA ARG A 144 9.53 6.75 -0.18
C ARG A 144 8.87 7.56 -1.30
N TRP A 145 9.49 7.61 -2.48
CA TRP A 145 8.93 8.31 -3.64
C TRP A 145 7.62 7.69 -4.10
N LEU A 146 7.49 6.37 -4.05
CA LEU A 146 6.23 5.66 -4.32
C LEU A 146 5.14 6.06 -3.31
N THR A 147 5.44 6.12 -2.02
CA THR A 147 4.48 6.59 -1.02
C THR A 147 4.08 8.06 -1.24
N ILE A 148 5.06 8.93 -1.53
CA ILE A 148 4.80 10.35 -1.84
C ILE A 148 3.89 10.46 -3.06
N SER A 149 4.17 9.69 -4.13
CA SER A 149 3.36 9.74 -5.34
C SER A 149 1.94 9.23 -5.11
N ILE A 150 1.75 8.20 -4.27
CA ILE A 150 0.42 7.73 -3.89
C ILE A 150 -0.37 8.85 -3.20
N TYR A 151 0.19 9.53 -2.19
CA TYR A 151 -0.52 10.66 -1.55
C TYR A 151 -0.80 11.79 -2.53
N PHE A 152 0.18 12.16 -3.34
CA PHE A 152 0.03 13.25 -4.30
C PHE A 152 -1.07 12.95 -5.31
N TYR A 153 -1.03 11.81 -5.98
CA TYR A 153 -2.04 11.45 -6.98
C TYR A 153 -3.39 11.08 -6.36
N SER A 154 -3.41 10.60 -5.11
CA SER A 154 -4.65 10.41 -4.32
C SER A 154 -5.34 11.74 -3.99
N ALA A 155 -4.56 12.79 -3.72
CA ALA A 155 -5.10 14.14 -3.53
C ALA A 155 -5.61 14.71 -4.85
N VAL A 156 -4.80 14.64 -5.91
CA VAL A 156 -5.15 15.17 -7.24
C VAL A 156 -6.41 14.50 -7.79
N SER A 157 -6.58 13.19 -7.64
CA SER A 157 -7.78 12.49 -8.11
C SER A 157 -9.07 12.88 -7.38
N LYS A 158 -8.94 13.48 -6.17
CA LYS A 158 -10.06 14.03 -5.39
C LYS A 158 -10.31 15.52 -5.63
N CYS A 159 -9.43 16.20 -6.36
CA CYS A 159 -9.65 17.56 -6.85
C CYS A 159 -10.61 17.56 -8.06
N ASP A 160 -11.77 16.91 -7.88
CA ASP A 160 -12.78 16.72 -8.90
C ASP A 160 -14.17 17.06 -8.32
N ALA A 161 -15.04 17.62 -9.17
CA ALA A 161 -16.37 18.02 -8.75
C ALA A 161 -17.23 16.83 -8.30
N SER A 162 -17.05 15.65 -8.91
CA SER A 162 -17.75 14.43 -8.50
C SER A 162 -17.36 14.01 -7.09
N PHE A 163 -16.09 14.15 -6.69
CA PHE A 163 -15.67 13.84 -5.32
C PHE A 163 -16.42 14.69 -4.29
N LEU A 164 -16.54 16.00 -4.54
CA LEU A 164 -17.26 16.92 -3.64
C LEU A 164 -18.75 16.56 -3.50
N GLN A 165 -19.35 15.98 -4.53
CA GLN A 165 -20.78 15.66 -4.57
C GLN A 165 -21.10 14.23 -4.15
N THR A 166 -20.14 13.31 -4.21
CA THR A 166 -20.37 11.87 -3.97
C THR A 166 -19.52 11.35 -2.82
N HIS A 167 -18.33 10.80 -3.11
CA HIS A 167 -17.48 10.08 -2.17
C HIS A 167 -17.04 10.95 -0.99
N GLY A 168 -16.81 12.24 -1.22
CA GLY A 168 -16.49 13.19 -0.18
C GLY A 168 -17.63 13.39 0.82
N GLN A 169 -18.88 13.37 0.35
CA GLN A 169 -20.07 13.46 1.23
C GLN A 169 -20.15 12.23 2.13
N VAL A 170 -20.01 11.03 1.55
CA VAL A 170 -20.02 9.76 2.30
C VAL A 170 -18.92 9.75 3.37
N LEU A 171 -17.71 10.19 3.03
CA LEU A 171 -16.61 10.26 3.97
C LEU A 171 -16.89 11.26 5.10
N LEU A 172 -17.38 12.46 4.79
CA LEU A 172 -17.77 13.45 5.79
C LEU A 172 -18.87 12.93 6.71
N ASP A 173 -19.90 12.27 6.16
CA ASP A 173 -20.98 11.70 6.95
C ASP A 173 -20.47 10.60 7.90
N GLY A 174 -19.50 9.79 7.44
CA GLY A 174 -18.81 8.84 8.31
C GLY A 174 -18.09 9.52 9.48
N PHE A 175 -17.39 10.64 9.23
CA PHE A 175 -16.77 11.44 10.29
C PHE A 175 -17.80 11.99 11.29
N LEU A 176 -18.88 12.58 10.79
CA LEU A 176 -19.94 13.14 11.63
C LEU A 176 -20.63 12.07 12.47
N ASN A 177 -20.84 10.88 11.90
CA ASN A 177 -21.43 9.76 12.62
C ASN A 177 -20.54 9.33 13.79
N VAL A 178 -19.24 9.13 13.55
CA VAL A 178 -18.26 8.82 14.60
C VAL A 178 -18.20 9.92 15.67
N ALA A 179 -18.36 11.19 15.28
CA ALA A 179 -18.33 12.35 16.18
C ALA A 179 -19.63 12.60 16.96
N GLY A 180 -20.64 11.71 16.85
CA GLY A 180 -21.90 11.82 17.61
C GLY A 180 -23.15 12.13 16.76
N GLY A 181 -23.09 11.90 15.45
CA GLY A 181 -24.28 11.83 14.58
C GLY A 181 -24.92 13.18 14.21
N GLN A 182 -24.25 14.31 14.44
CA GLN A 182 -24.80 15.62 14.09
C GLN A 182 -24.78 15.83 12.57
N LYS A 183 -25.94 16.18 12.00
CA LYS A 183 -26.02 16.60 10.60
C LYS A 183 -25.52 18.03 10.45
N LEU A 184 -24.63 18.24 9.50
CA LEU A 184 -24.25 19.58 9.04
C LEU A 184 -25.22 20.02 7.95
N ASP A 185 -26.12 20.95 8.26
CA ASP A 185 -27.16 21.39 7.31
C ASP A 185 -26.65 22.42 6.29
N SER A 186 -25.53 23.10 6.57
CA SER A 186 -24.96 24.12 5.67
C SER A 186 -24.20 23.46 4.50
N PRO A 187 -24.69 23.59 3.24
CA PRO A 187 -24.03 22.97 2.09
C PRO A 187 -22.63 23.53 1.84
N TRP A 188 -22.47 24.85 2.03
CA TRP A 188 -21.19 25.54 1.87
C TRP A 188 -20.14 25.03 2.86
N LEU A 189 -20.51 24.85 4.14
CA LEU A 189 -19.60 24.35 5.16
C LEU A 189 -19.19 22.90 4.86
N ARG A 190 -20.14 22.06 4.42
CA ARG A 190 -19.83 20.69 3.98
C ARG A 190 -18.82 20.69 2.83
N SER A 191 -19.03 21.53 1.80
CA SER A 191 -18.10 21.64 0.68
C SER A 191 -16.69 22.03 1.12
N ILE A 192 -16.55 22.97 2.07
CA ILE A 192 -15.25 23.36 2.63
C ILE A 192 -14.59 22.20 3.36
N LEU A 193 -15.31 21.50 4.23
CA LEU A 193 -14.76 20.37 4.98
C LEU A 193 -14.33 19.23 4.05
N ILE A 194 -15.11 18.94 3.02
CA ILE A 194 -14.80 17.91 2.04
C ILE A 194 -13.59 18.30 1.19
N ALA A 195 -13.49 19.56 0.77
CA ALA A 195 -12.31 20.09 0.09
C ALA A 195 -11.05 20.01 0.97
N GLY A 196 -11.21 19.96 2.30
CA GLY A 196 -10.12 19.71 3.23
C GLY A 196 -9.46 18.34 3.06
N PHE A 197 -10.17 17.31 2.60
CA PHE A 197 -9.61 15.97 2.42
C PHE A 197 -8.45 15.91 1.40
N PRO A 198 -8.62 16.33 0.13
CA PRO A 198 -7.52 16.36 -0.83
C PRO A 198 -6.40 17.31 -0.39
N LEU A 199 -6.72 18.44 0.24
CA LEU A 199 -5.71 19.38 0.76
C LEU A 199 -4.83 18.75 1.85
N GLY A 200 -5.44 17.96 2.74
CA GLY A 200 -4.72 17.22 3.77
C GLY A 200 -3.76 16.18 3.17
N GLU A 201 -4.22 15.38 2.21
CA GLU A 201 -3.38 14.41 1.51
C GLU A 201 -2.25 15.09 0.72
N LEU A 202 -2.53 16.21 0.04
CA LEU A 202 -1.53 16.98 -0.68
C LEU A 202 -0.47 17.52 0.29
N LEU A 203 -0.87 18.07 1.44
CA LEU A 203 0.06 18.56 2.46
C LEU A 203 0.95 17.44 2.99
N VAL A 204 0.41 16.23 3.26
CA VAL A 204 1.23 15.06 3.62
C VAL A 204 2.29 14.77 2.56
N SER A 205 1.91 14.75 1.28
CA SER A 205 2.85 14.47 0.18
C SER A 205 3.99 15.50 0.11
N LEU A 206 3.68 16.79 0.26
CA LEU A 206 4.67 17.88 0.22
C LEU A 206 5.62 17.82 1.43
N LEU A 207 5.08 17.59 2.63
CA LEU A 207 5.88 17.49 3.86
C LEU A 207 6.82 16.27 3.83
N LEU A 208 6.41 15.16 3.20
CA LEU A 208 7.25 13.97 3.03
C LEU A 208 8.34 14.16 1.96
N ALA A 209 8.06 14.93 0.90
CA ALA A 209 9.02 15.22 -0.16
C ALA A 209 10.22 16.03 0.35
N ILE A 210 9.97 17.03 1.20
CA ILE A 210 11.00 17.95 1.69
C ILE A 210 11.71 17.33 2.92
N PRO A 211 13.04 17.08 2.87
CA PRO A 211 13.76 16.37 3.94
C PRO A 211 13.56 16.94 5.35
N GLY A 212 13.56 18.27 5.50
CA GLY A 212 13.43 18.96 6.79
C GLY A 212 12.05 18.84 7.44
N THR A 213 11.00 18.51 6.67
CA THR A 213 9.62 18.45 7.15
C THR A 213 9.09 17.03 7.30
N ARG A 214 9.89 16.01 6.97
CA ARG A 214 9.45 14.60 6.91
C ARG A 214 8.83 14.09 8.19
N ARG A 215 9.33 14.50 9.36
CA ARG A 215 8.77 14.11 10.66
C ARG A 215 7.30 14.52 10.79
N TRP A 216 6.96 15.72 10.28
CA TRP A 216 5.61 16.26 10.30
C TRP A 216 4.74 15.57 9.24
N GLY A 217 5.30 15.32 8.06
CA GLY A 217 4.61 14.52 7.03
C GLY A 217 4.26 13.11 7.54
N CYS A 218 5.18 12.46 8.24
CA CYS A 218 4.95 11.16 8.86
C CYS A 218 3.85 11.24 9.92
N LEU A 219 3.95 12.16 10.89
CA LEU A 219 2.94 12.34 11.93
C LEU A 219 1.55 12.59 11.33
N MET A 220 1.46 13.50 10.35
CA MET A 220 0.20 13.82 9.69
C MET A 220 -0.35 12.62 8.90
N SER A 221 0.51 11.83 8.25
CA SER A 221 0.08 10.59 7.58
C SER A 221 -0.47 9.56 8.56
N LEU A 222 0.11 9.44 9.76
CA LEU A 222 -0.38 8.53 10.80
C LEU A 222 -1.76 8.96 11.28
N VAL A 223 -1.92 10.26 11.58
CA VAL A 223 -3.21 10.83 11.97
C VAL A 223 -4.26 10.59 10.88
N LEU A 224 -3.91 10.84 9.63
CA LEU A 224 -4.80 10.61 8.48
C LEU A 224 -5.25 9.15 8.39
N HIS A 225 -4.33 8.18 8.46
CA HIS A 225 -4.70 6.77 8.35
C HIS A 225 -5.45 6.24 9.57
N LEU A 226 -5.14 6.73 10.77
CA LEU A 226 -5.94 6.43 11.96
C LEU A 226 -7.37 6.92 11.78
N MET A 227 -7.55 8.18 11.34
CA MET A 227 -8.88 8.72 11.04
C MET A 227 -9.60 7.90 9.98
N LEU A 228 -8.94 7.52 8.88
CA LEU A 228 -9.55 6.69 7.84
C LEU A 228 -9.93 5.30 8.37
N ILE A 229 -9.12 4.65 9.21
CA ILE A 229 -9.47 3.36 9.81
C ILE A 229 -10.69 3.53 10.73
N THR A 230 -10.75 4.59 11.53
CA THR A 230 -11.90 4.86 12.41
C THR A 230 -13.17 5.09 11.60
N VAL A 231 -13.11 5.92 10.57
CA VAL A 231 -14.28 6.32 9.76
C VAL A 231 -14.72 5.23 8.81
N LEU A 232 -13.80 4.56 8.12
CA LEU A 232 -14.13 3.49 7.18
C LEU A 232 -14.42 2.17 7.91
N GLY A 233 -13.92 2.01 9.14
CA GLY A 233 -14.09 0.80 9.94
C GLY A 233 -15.49 0.65 10.56
N PRO A 234 -15.65 -0.31 11.49
CA PRO A 234 -16.94 -0.64 12.10
C PRO A 234 -17.60 0.50 12.88
N LEU A 235 -16.82 1.52 13.30
CA LEU A 235 -17.34 2.67 14.04
C LEU A 235 -18.01 3.72 13.15
N GLY A 236 -17.73 3.72 11.85
CA GLY A 236 -18.30 4.67 10.89
C GLY A 236 -19.08 3.96 9.79
N LEU A 237 -18.45 3.76 8.65
CA LEU A 237 -19.08 3.28 7.41
C LEU A 237 -19.08 1.76 7.24
N ASN A 238 -18.35 1.02 8.09
CA ASN A 238 -18.24 -0.43 8.05
C ASN A 238 -17.88 -0.99 6.65
N HIS A 239 -16.89 -0.38 6.01
CA HIS A 239 -16.38 -0.76 4.69
C HIS A 239 -15.68 -2.12 4.69
N HIS A 240 -15.42 -2.64 3.49
CA HIS A 240 -14.79 -3.94 3.28
C HIS A 240 -13.37 -4.02 3.89
N PRO A 241 -13.01 -5.17 4.49
CA PRO A 241 -11.72 -5.36 5.19
C PRO A 241 -10.47 -4.98 4.37
N PRO A 242 -10.39 -5.24 3.05
CA PRO A 242 -9.21 -4.85 2.26
C PRO A 242 -8.85 -3.37 2.34
N VAL A 243 -9.85 -2.49 2.46
CA VAL A 243 -9.62 -1.04 2.59
C VAL A 243 -8.94 -0.72 3.93
N LEU A 244 -9.36 -1.38 5.01
CA LEU A 244 -8.79 -1.18 6.34
C LEU A 244 -7.37 -1.73 6.45
N ILE A 245 -7.13 -2.92 5.89
CA ILE A 245 -5.79 -3.53 5.83
C ILE A 245 -4.82 -2.63 5.06
N TRP A 246 -5.30 -1.97 3.99
CA TRP A 246 -4.46 -1.05 3.22
C TRP A 246 -4.10 0.21 3.99
N ASN A 247 -5.02 0.75 4.78
CA ASN A 247 -4.73 1.89 5.65
C ASN A 247 -3.78 1.48 6.80
N LEU A 248 -3.95 0.29 7.36
CA LEU A 248 -3.04 -0.25 8.37
C LEU A 248 -1.62 -0.44 7.80
N PHE A 249 -1.50 -0.84 6.54
CA PHE A 249 -0.22 -0.92 5.86
C PHE A 249 0.52 0.42 5.87
N PHE A 250 -0.11 1.53 5.48
CA PHE A 250 0.53 2.85 5.54
C PHE A 250 0.86 3.29 6.97
N LEU A 251 0.02 2.96 7.94
CA LEU A 251 0.26 3.23 9.35
C LEU A 251 1.57 2.58 9.85
N LEU A 252 1.85 1.36 9.41
CA LEU A 252 3.06 0.63 9.76
C LEU A 252 4.27 0.99 8.90
N GLN A 253 4.06 1.28 7.61
CA GLN A 253 5.13 1.50 6.65
C GLN A 253 5.76 2.89 6.79
N ASN A 254 4.96 3.94 6.91
CA ASN A 254 5.43 5.32 6.81
C ASN A 254 6.46 5.75 7.88
N PRO A 255 6.42 5.23 9.12
CA PRO A 255 7.43 5.56 10.13
C PRO A 255 8.82 4.95 9.91
N VAL A 256 8.97 4.00 8.98
CA VAL A 256 10.20 3.19 8.79
C VAL A 256 11.16 3.86 7.78
#